data_AF-A0A957NL46-F1
#
_entry.id   AF-A0A957NL46-F1
#
_cell.length_a   1.000
_cell.length_b   1.000
_cell.length_c   1.000
_cell.angle_alpha   90.00
_cell.angle_beta   90.00
_cell.angle_gamma   90.00
#
_symmetry.space_group_name_H-M   'P 1'
#
loop_
_entity.id
_entity.type
_entity.pdbx_description
1 polymer ?
#
loop_
_entity_poly.entity_id
_entity_poly.type
_entity_poly.pdbx_seq_one_letter_code
_entity_poly.pdbx_strand_id
1 'polypeptide(L)'
;MSVPTNQELIVQWQDQPAPLLPLLHAFHDRDGYLSEEALRAAAQGLRLPLADLYGTVTFYHHFAREEGGLYAPRVCTGPVCRLRGGDGLLAALADQGATAMPCAGRCDEPIPVLVGHHYVVGQPDGALTEQPTPLPPPNPGRIDECVFHAIRVEGRATLDGYIATSGYAGLRRVVNEMTPAAVIEHIRASKLAGRGGAGFPTGLKWQAVAEAVGEPKTIVCNADEGEPGCFKDRAILDHDPFAVIEGMTIAAYATGASRGFIYLRYEYPHTLRTLEAALDAAYEAELLGPNILDSDFSFDIYIRRGAGAYICG
;
A
#
# COMPACT_ATOMS: atom_id res chain seq x y z
N MET A 1 -7.46 -24.77 -9.52
CA MET A 1 -6.93 -24.96 -8.16
C MET A 1 -8.11 -25.15 -7.22
N SER A 2 -8.01 -26.02 -6.21
CA SER A 2 -9.06 -26.17 -5.20
C SER A 2 -9.18 -24.91 -4.35
N VAL A 3 -10.39 -24.58 -3.92
CA VAL A 3 -10.63 -23.48 -2.96
C VAL A 3 -9.98 -23.85 -1.62
N PRO A 4 -9.10 -23.00 -1.04
CA PRO A 4 -8.41 -23.33 0.20
C PRO A 4 -9.37 -23.40 1.38
N THR A 5 -9.16 -24.37 2.26
CA THR A 5 -9.91 -24.55 3.51
C THR A 5 -9.55 -23.49 4.56
N ASN A 6 -10.39 -23.34 5.59
CA ASN A 6 -10.12 -22.41 6.70
C ASN A 6 -8.76 -22.73 7.37
N GLN A 7 -8.46 -24.01 7.54
CA GLN A 7 -7.22 -24.45 8.17
C GLN A 7 -5.99 -24.11 7.33
N GLU A 8 -6.07 -24.27 6.00
CA GLU A 8 -4.98 -23.89 5.09
C GLU A 8 -4.70 -22.38 5.15
N LEU A 9 -5.74 -21.55 5.13
CA LEU A 9 -5.59 -20.09 5.27
C LEU A 9 -4.98 -19.70 6.63
N ILE A 10 -5.42 -20.33 7.72
CA ILE A 10 -4.88 -20.07 9.06
C ILE A 10 -3.41 -20.45 9.11
N VAL A 11 -3.04 -21.64 8.65
CA VAL A 11 -1.65 -22.12 8.65
C VAL A 11 -0.75 -21.21 7.82
N GLN A 12 -1.24 -20.71 6.69
CA GLN A 12 -0.49 -19.78 5.84
C GLN A 12 -0.11 -18.49 6.58
N TRP A 13 -1.00 -17.95 7.42
CA TRP A 13 -0.83 -16.61 7.99
C TRP A 13 -0.47 -16.57 9.47
N GLN A 14 -0.85 -17.56 10.28
CA GLN A 14 -0.77 -17.47 11.75
C GLN A 14 0.63 -17.14 12.29
N ASP A 15 1.68 -17.61 11.61
CA ASP A 15 3.09 -17.42 12.02
C ASP A 15 3.75 -16.23 11.31
N GLN A 16 3.02 -15.54 10.43
CA GLN A 16 3.51 -14.35 9.73
C GLN A 16 3.46 -13.11 10.62
N PRO A 17 4.37 -12.13 10.45
CA PRO A 17 4.31 -10.87 11.18
C PRO A 17 3.00 -10.11 10.95
N ALA A 18 2.30 -9.70 12.01
CA ALA A 18 1.00 -9.00 11.95
C ALA A 18 -0.05 -9.77 11.08
N PRO A 19 -0.51 -10.95 11.54
CA PRO A 19 -1.24 -11.90 10.70
C PRO A 19 -2.75 -11.62 10.57
N LEU A 20 -3.31 -10.75 11.42
CA LEU A 20 -4.75 -10.56 11.53
C LEU A 20 -5.40 -10.06 10.24
N LEU A 21 -4.98 -8.89 9.73
CA LEU A 21 -5.53 -8.33 8.50
C LEU A 21 -5.35 -9.22 7.28
N PRO A 22 -4.16 -9.78 6.99
CA PRO A 22 -4.01 -10.64 5.81
C PRO A 22 -4.85 -11.92 5.92
N LEU A 23 -5.00 -12.50 7.11
CA LEU A 23 -5.90 -13.64 7.30
C LEU A 23 -7.36 -13.26 7.01
N LEU A 24 -7.84 -12.12 7.54
CA LEU A 24 -9.21 -11.66 7.27
C LEU A 24 -9.43 -11.37 5.79
N HIS A 25 -8.46 -10.75 5.12
CA HIS A 25 -8.51 -10.56 3.68
C HIS A 25 -8.53 -11.89 2.93
N ALA A 26 -7.76 -12.90 3.35
CA ALA A 26 -7.78 -14.21 2.72
C ALA A 26 -9.14 -14.91 2.82
N PHE A 27 -9.80 -14.83 3.99
CA PHE A 27 -11.18 -15.31 4.14
C PHE A 27 -12.16 -14.52 3.27
N HIS A 28 -12.08 -13.19 3.33
CA HIS A 28 -12.96 -12.28 2.60
C HIS A 28 -12.85 -12.45 1.08
N ASP A 29 -11.64 -12.62 0.55
CA ASP A 29 -11.38 -12.75 -0.88
C ASP A 29 -11.84 -14.12 -1.40
N ARG A 30 -11.75 -15.16 -0.56
CA ARG A 30 -12.24 -16.50 -0.88
C ARG A 30 -13.76 -16.58 -0.87
N ASP A 31 -14.40 -16.00 0.15
CA ASP A 31 -15.83 -16.20 0.44
C ASP A 31 -16.71 -15.06 -0.08
N GLY A 32 -16.13 -13.91 -0.42
CA GLY A 32 -16.85 -12.71 -0.84
C GLY A 32 -17.47 -11.90 0.30
N TYR A 33 -17.33 -12.37 1.54
CA TYR A 33 -17.72 -11.70 2.78
C TYR A 33 -17.10 -12.42 3.99
N LEU A 34 -17.13 -11.80 5.16
CA LEU A 34 -16.71 -12.41 6.42
C LEU A 34 -17.92 -12.98 7.16
N SER A 35 -18.14 -14.28 7.04
CA SER A 35 -19.16 -15.01 7.79
C SER A 35 -18.81 -15.15 9.28
N GLU A 36 -19.81 -15.39 10.13
CA GLU A 36 -19.57 -15.67 11.54
C GLU A 36 -18.68 -16.90 11.75
N GLU A 37 -18.81 -17.92 10.89
CA GLU A 37 -17.95 -19.11 10.91
C GLU A 37 -16.49 -18.76 10.59
N ALA A 38 -16.25 -17.94 9.57
CA ALA A 38 -14.92 -17.47 9.21
C ALA A 38 -14.28 -16.67 10.36
N LEU A 39 -15.04 -15.77 11.00
CA LEU A 39 -14.57 -15.01 12.14
C LEU A 39 -14.23 -15.89 13.35
N ARG A 40 -15.07 -16.89 13.65
CA ARG A 40 -14.79 -17.87 14.72
C ARG A 40 -13.52 -18.68 14.41
N ALA A 41 -13.34 -19.11 13.17
CA ALA A 41 -12.15 -19.84 12.73
C ALA A 41 -10.89 -18.97 12.85
N ALA A 42 -10.93 -17.72 12.38
CA ALA A 42 -9.81 -16.78 12.48
C ALA A 42 -9.46 -16.45 13.95
N ALA A 43 -10.47 -16.21 14.79
CA ALA A 43 -10.28 -15.97 16.23
C ALA A 43 -9.62 -17.17 16.92
N GLN A 44 -10.07 -18.38 16.62
CA GLN A 44 -9.47 -19.60 17.16
C GLN A 44 -8.03 -19.81 16.67
N GLY A 45 -7.79 -19.63 15.37
CA GLY A 45 -6.47 -19.81 14.75
C GLY A 45 -5.43 -18.84 15.30
N LEU A 46 -5.81 -17.56 15.47
CA LEU A 46 -4.93 -16.52 16.00
C LEU A 46 -4.95 -16.39 17.52
N ARG A 47 -5.75 -17.23 18.21
CA ARG A 47 -5.95 -17.19 19.67
C ARG A 47 -6.38 -15.81 20.19
N LEU A 48 -7.28 -15.15 19.45
CA LEU A 48 -7.84 -13.85 19.77
C LEU A 48 -9.25 -14.00 20.36
N PRO A 49 -9.65 -13.15 21.32
CA PRO A 49 -11.05 -13.06 21.72
C PRO A 49 -11.93 -12.69 20.53
N LEU A 50 -13.02 -13.43 20.33
CA LEU A 50 -13.94 -13.20 19.21
C LEU A 50 -14.55 -11.78 19.25
N ALA A 51 -14.76 -11.22 20.45
CA ALA A 51 -15.28 -9.86 20.62
C ALA A 51 -14.33 -8.79 20.06
N ASP A 52 -13.02 -8.93 20.27
CA ASP A 52 -12.00 -8.00 19.75
C ASP A 52 -11.94 -8.06 18.22
N LEU A 53 -12.09 -9.27 17.68
CA LEU A 53 -12.17 -9.48 16.24
C LEU A 53 -13.42 -8.83 15.64
N TYR A 54 -14.59 -8.99 16.29
CA TYR A 54 -15.80 -8.30 15.87
C TYR A 54 -15.64 -6.78 15.89
N GLY A 55 -15.07 -6.22 16.96
CA GLY A 55 -14.76 -4.79 17.03
C GLY A 55 -13.91 -4.33 15.86
N THR A 56 -12.84 -5.08 15.56
CA THR A 56 -11.94 -4.82 14.42
C THR A 56 -12.68 -4.86 13.08
N VAL A 57 -13.50 -5.88 12.83
CA VAL A 57 -14.20 -6.03 11.54
C VAL A 57 -15.29 -4.97 11.37
N THR A 58 -15.99 -4.60 12.44
CA THR A 58 -17.02 -3.55 12.38
C THR A 58 -16.47 -2.14 12.17
N PHE A 59 -15.18 -1.95 12.49
CA PHE A 59 -14.50 -0.68 12.30
C PHE A 59 -14.13 -0.42 10.84
N TYR A 60 -13.84 -1.47 10.07
CA TYR A 60 -13.41 -1.35 8.68
C TYR A 60 -14.59 -1.38 7.69
N HIS A 61 -14.68 -0.36 6.83
CA HIS A 61 -15.82 -0.18 5.93
C HIS A 61 -15.88 -1.19 4.77
N HIS A 62 -14.74 -1.75 4.35
CA HIS A 62 -14.68 -2.62 3.16
C HIS A 62 -14.70 -4.13 3.47
N PHE A 63 -14.73 -4.52 4.74
CA PHE A 63 -15.02 -5.90 5.09
C PHE A 63 -16.52 -6.14 5.02
N ALA A 64 -16.99 -6.68 3.89
CA ALA A 64 -18.37 -7.12 3.75
C ALA A 64 -18.65 -8.24 4.74
N ARG A 65 -19.83 -8.20 5.36
CA ARG A 65 -20.29 -9.21 6.34
C ARG A 65 -21.55 -9.94 5.88
N GLU A 66 -22.02 -9.61 4.68
CA GLU A 66 -23.20 -10.17 4.05
C GLU A 66 -22.80 -10.73 2.68
N GLU A 67 -23.45 -11.82 2.28
CA GLU A 67 -23.17 -12.52 1.04
C GLU A 67 -23.29 -11.58 -0.18
N GLY A 68 -22.30 -11.64 -1.07
CA GLY A 68 -22.24 -10.78 -2.26
C GLY A 68 -21.71 -9.35 -2.01
N GLY A 69 -21.49 -8.93 -0.76
CA GLY A 69 -21.08 -7.56 -0.45
C GLY A 69 -19.70 -7.15 -0.99
N LEU A 70 -18.76 -8.08 -1.20
CA LEU A 70 -17.47 -7.77 -1.82
C LEU A 70 -17.64 -7.22 -3.25
N TYR A 71 -18.59 -7.76 -4.01
CA TYR A 71 -18.80 -7.47 -5.43
C TYR A 71 -19.81 -6.34 -5.70
N ALA A 72 -20.52 -5.87 -4.68
CA ALA A 72 -21.37 -4.69 -4.78
C ALA A 72 -20.53 -3.45 -5.17
N PRO A 73 -20.95 -2.65 -6.17
CA PRO A 73 -20.18 -1.47 -6.58
C PRO A 73 -20.06 -0.44 -5.47
N ARG A 74 -18.83 -0.04 -5.15
CA ARG A 74 -18.57 1.05 -4.20
C ARG A 74 -18.21 2.31 -4.99
N VAL A 75 -19.09 3.31 -4.99
CA VAL A 75 -18.95 4.54 -5.77
C VAL A 75 -18.35 5.65 -4.90
N CYS A 76 -17.26 6.27 -5.36
CA CYS A 76 -16.65 7.38 -4.63
C CYS A 76 -17.57 8.60 -4.64
N THR A 77 -17.92 9.05 -3.44
CA THR A 77 -18.72 10.25 -3.19
C THR A 77 -17.91 11.33 -2.47
N GLY A 78 -16.59 11.28 -2.61
CA GLY A 78 -15.70 12.37 -2.18
C GLY A 78 -16.02 13.69 -2.90
N PRO A 79 -15.58 14.84 -2.36
CA PRO A 79 -15.99 16.17 -2.86
C PRO A 79 -15.82 16.36 -4.38
N VAL A 80 -14.65 15.98 -4.92
CA VAL A 80 -14.36 16.07 -6.37
C VAL A 80 -15.29 15.18 -7.19
N CYS A 81 -15.61 13.98 -6.70
CA CYS A 81 -16.43 13.01 -7.42
C CYS A 81 -17.90 13.40 -7.41
N ARG A 82 -18.41 13.98 -6.31
CA ARG A 82 -19.74 14.59 -6.29
C ARG A 82 -19.89 15.71 -7.31
N LEU A 83 -18.90 16.58 -7.42
CA LEU A 83 -18.87 17.63 -8.46
C LEU A 83 -18.90 17.07 -9.89
N ARG A 84 -18.39 15.85 -10.09
CA ARG A 84 -18.44 15.12 -11.38
C ARG A 84 -19.72 14.31 -11.59
N GLY A 85 -20.66 14.33 -10.65
CA GLY A 85 -21.92 13.58 -10.73
C GLY A 85 -21.90 12.21 -10.04
N GLY A 86 -21.01 12.01 -9.06
CA GLY A 86 -20.88 10.76 -8.30
C GLY A 86 -22.16 10.28 -7.62
N ASP A 87 -22.98 11.20 -7.10
CA ASP A 87 -24.28 10.84 -6.51
C ASP A 87 -25.27 10.32 -7.57
N GLY A 88 -25.18 10.82 -8.81
CA GLY A 88 -25.98 10.35 -9.94
C GLY A 88 -25.58 8.94 -10.37
N LEU A 89 -24.26 8.67 -10.46
CA LEU A 89 -23.74 7.33 -10.73
C LEU A 89 -24.13 6.33 -9.62
N LEU A 90 -24.03 6.73 -8.35
CA LEU A 90 -24.46 5.89 -7.23
C LEU A 90 -25.94 5.51 -7.36
N ALA A 91 -26.81 6.46 -7.72
CA ALA A 91 -28.22 6.20 -7.96
C ALA A 91 -28.45 5.30 -9.19
N ALA A 92 -27.70 5.51 -10.28
CA ALA A 92 -27.81 4.70 -11.50
C ALA A 92 -27.40 3.23 -11.28
N LEU A 93 -26.54 2.95 -10.29
CA LEU A 93 -26.09 1.60 -9.93
C LEU A 93 -26.84 1.01 -8.73
N ALA A 94 -27.91 1.64 -8.24
CA ALA A 94 -28.64 1.19 -7.05
C ALA A 94 -29.19 -0.25 -7.19
N ASP A 95 -29.67 -0.62 -8.38
CA ASP A 95 -30.17 -1.98 -8.67
C ASP A 95 -29.07 -3.06 -8.59
N GLN A 96 -27.80 -2.66 -8.59
CA GLN A 96 -26.64 -3.54 -8.41
C GLN A 96 -26.15 -3.58 -6.95
N GLY A 97 -26.89 -2.97 -6.02
CA GLY A 97 -26.52 -2.89 -4.60
C GLY A 97 -25.41 -1.87 -4.33
N ALA A 98 -25.24 -0.85 -5.18
CA ALA A 98 -24.15 0.08 -5.04
C ALA A 98 -24.19 0.87 -3.73
N THR A 99 -23.01 1.09 -3.15
CA THR A 99 -22.83 1.84 -1.90
C THR A 99 -21.86 3.00 -2.08
N ALA A 100 -21.99 4.02 -1.25
CA ALA A 100 -21.06 5.14 -1.24
C ALA A 100 -19.74 4.75 -0.56
N MET A 101 -18.61 5.19 -1.11
CA MET A 101 -17.30 5.16 -0.45
C MET A 101 -16.68 6.57 -0.36
N PRO A 102 -15.78 6.82 0.60
CA PRO A 102 -15.01 8.07 0.69
C PRO A 102 -14.04 8.23 -0.50
N CYS A 103 -13.21 9.27 -0.47
CA CYS A 103 -12.26 9.53 -1.55
C CYS A 103 -11.34 8.32 -1.77
N ALA A 104 -11.36 7.77 -2.99
CA ALA A 104 -10.54 6.63 -3.38
C ALA A 104 -9.13 6.99 -3.87
N GLY A 105 -8.69 8.24 -3.73
CA GLY A 105 -7.34 8.67 -4.15
C GLY A 105 -7.12 8.66 -5.66
N ARG A 106 -8.17 8.95 -6.44
CA ARG A 106 -8.18 8.92 -7.90
C ARG A 106 -8.88 10.15 -8.50
N CYS A 107 -8.62 11.31 -7.89
CA CYS A 107 -9.25 12.57 -8.29
C CYS A 107 -8.76 13.11 -9.65
N ASP A 108 -7.75 12.49 -10.24
CA ASP A 108 -7.22 12.71 -11.58
C ASP A 108 -7.97 11.92 -12.68
N GLU A 109 -8.96 11.10 -12.33
CA GLU A 109 -9.77 10.29 -13.25
C GLU A 109 -11.26 10.69 -13.20
N PRO A 110 -12.17 10.14 -14.04
CA PRO A 110 -13.62 10.23 -13.83
C PRO A 110 -14.06 9.58 -12.51
N ILE A 111 -15.36 9.29 -12.32
CA ILE A 111 -15.85 8.87 -11.00
C ILE A 111 -15.31 7.47 -10.63
N PRO A 112 -14.56 7.34 -9.52
CA PRO A 112 -14.06 6.06 -9.03
C PRO A 112 -15.16 5.08 -8.63
N VAL A 113 -15.07 3.83 -9.12
CA VAL A 113 -15.90 2.72 -8.63
C VAL A 113 -15.04 1.49 -8.35
N LEU A 114 -15.14 0.97 -7.14
CA LEU A 114 -14.48 -0.26 -6.71
C LEU A 114 -15.49 -1.42 -6.76
N VAL A 115 -15.20 -2.44 -7.54
CA VAL A 115 -16.03 -3.65 -7.70
C VAL A 115 -15.16 -4.86 -7.40
N GLY A 116 -15.40 -5.54 -6.28
CA GLY A 116 -14.48 -6.57 -5.80
C GLY A 116 -13.06 -6.02 -5.63
N HIS A 117 -12.10 -6.61 -6.35
CA HIS A 117 -10.69 -6.21 -6.40
C HIS A 117 -10.32 -5.45 -7.68
N HIS A 118 -11.31 -4.88 -8.35
CA HIS A 118 -11.15 -4.16 -9.61
C HIS A 118 -11.61 -2.74 -9.46
N TYR A 119 -10.87 -1.86 -10.13
CA TYR A 119 -11.21 -0.47 -10.22
C TYR A 119 -11.68 -0.16 -11.64
N VAL A 120 -12.83 0.50 -11.72
CA VAL A 120 -13.38 1.03 -12.97
C VAL A 120 -13.72 2.49 -12.76
N VAL A 121 -13.82 3.23 -13.86
CA VAL A 121 -14.33 4.60 -13.82
C VAL A 121 -15.73 4.64 -14.38
N GLY A 122 -16.58 5.42 -13.72
CA GLY A 122 -17.97 5.59 -14.07
C GLY A 122 -18.32 6.98 -14.56
N GLN A 123 -19.40 7.03 -15.34
CA GLN A 123 -20.07 8.24 -15.78
C GLN A 123 -21.43 8.39 -15.08
N PRO A 124 -21.99 9.61 -14.95
CA PRO A 124 -23.28 9.80 -14.28
C PRO A 124 -24.46 9.02 -14.87
N ASP A 125 -24.35 8.51 -16.10
CA ASP A 125 -25.35 7.69 -16.78
C ASP A 125 -25.28 6.19 -16.42
N GLY A 126 -24.34 5.78 -15.56
CA GLY A 126 -24.14 4.40 -15.13
C GLY A 126 -23.15 3.61 -15.98
N ALA A 127 -22.58 4.19 -17.04
CA ALA A 127 -21.55 3.51 -17.83
C ALA A 127 -20.27 3.32 -17.02
N LEU A 128 -19.73 2.10 -17.02
CA LEU A 128 -18.48 1.72 -16.35
C LEU A 128 -17.44 1.31 -17.39
N THR A 129 -16.21 1.78 -17.23
CA THR A 129 -15.09 1.46 -18.13
C THR A 129 -13.81 1.20 -17.34
N GLU A 130 -13.03 0.23 -17.80
CA GLU A 130 -11.67 0.03 -17.32
C GLU A 130 -10.73 1.02 -18.02
N GLN A 131 -9.82 1.61 -17.25
CA GLN A 131 -8.76 2.45 -17.78
C GLN A 131 -7.49 2.27 -16.94
N PRO A 132 -6.30 2.41 -17.55
CA PRO A 132 -5.05 2.37 -16.80
C PRO A 132 -4.94 3.57 -15.86
N THR A 133 -4.20 3.42 -14.75
CA THR A 133 -3.89 4.57 -13.89
C THR A 133 -3.15 5.64 -14.72
N PRO A 134 -3.60 6.92 -14.69
CA PRO A 134 -2.93 7.98 -15.40
C PRO A 134 -1.47 8.18 -14.95
N LEU A 135 -0.60 8.50 -15.90
CA LEU A 135 0.71 9.04 -15.56
C LEU A 135 0.55 10.51 -15.11
N PRO A 136 1.29 10.95 -14.07
CA PRO A 136 1.32 12.36 -13.71
C PRO A 136 1.77 13.22 -14.90
N PRO A 137 1.06 14.34 -15.19
CA PRO A 137 1.45 15.21 -16.28
C PRO A 137 2.85 15.77 -16.04
N PRO A 138 3.62 16.09 -17.11
CA PRO A 138 4.90 16.76 -16.96
C PRO A 138 4.73 18.04 -16.15
N ASN A 139 5.71 18.31 -15.29
CA ASN A 139 5.77 19.56 -14.56
C ASN A 139 5.70 20.75 -15.53
N PRO A 140 4.79 21.74 -15.32
CA PRO A 140 4.63 22.91 -16.19
C PRO A 140 5.84 23.87 -16.20
N GLY A 141 6.93 23.53 -15.48
CA GLY A 141 8.18 24.24 -15.40
C GLY A 141 8.39 24.93 -14.04
N ARG A 142 9.54 25.58 -13.87
CA ARG A 142 9.95 26.40 -12.69
C ARG A 142 10.49 25.65 -11.47
N ILE A 143 10.40 24.32 -11.42
CA ILE A 143 11.02 23.47 -10.39
C ILE A 143 11.56 22.19 -11.02
N ASP A 144 12.60 21.60 -10.45
CA ASP A 144 13.07 20.29 -10.87
C ASP A 144 12.20 19.19 -10.24
N GLU A 145 11.90 18.15 -10.99
CA GLU A 145 11.27 16.95 -10.44
C GLU A 145 12.34 16.06 -9.84
N CYS A 146 12.35 15.92 -8.51
CA CYS A 146 13.27 14.99 -7.83
C CYS A 146 12.68 13.58 -7.74
N VAL A 147 11.46 13.44 -7.20
CA VAL A 147 10.83 12.11 -7.02
C VAL A 147 10.22 11.60 -8.32
N PHE A 148 9.66 12.49 -9.14
CA PHE A 148 9.00 12.13 -10.40
C PHE A 148 9.95 12.15 -11.61
N HIS A 149 11.26 12.33 -11.40
CA HIS A 149 12.21 12.62 -12.48
C HIS A 149 12.16 11.59 -13.63
N ALA A 150 11.96 10.30 -13.30
CA ALA A 150 11.90 9.20 -14.26
C ALA A 150 10.51 8.53 -14.32
N ILE A 151 9.49 9.06 -13.64
CA ILE A 151 8.18 8.38 -13.50
C ILE A 151 7.46 8.14 -14.84
N ARG A 152 7.81 8.90 -15.89
CA ARG A 152 7.25 8.80 -17.24
C ARG A 152 8.14 8.03 -18.21
N VAL A 153 9.27 7.49 -17.75
CA VAL A 153 10.11 6.63 -18.60
C VAL A 153 9.37 5.31 -18.82
N GLU A 154 9.32 4.86 -20.08
CA GLU A 154 8.66 3.61 -20.43
C GLU A 154 9.30 2.44 -19.67
N GLY A 155 8.46 1.59 -19.08
CA GLY A 155 8.93 0.47 -18.25
C GLY A 155 9.47 0.87 -16.88
N ARG A 156 9.38 2.14 -16.43
CA ARG A 156 9.88 2.57 -15.11
C ARG A 156 9.42 1.69 -13.94
N ALA A 157 8.21 1.15 -14.01
CA ALA A 157 7.64 0.29 -12.98
C ALA A 157 8.25 -1.13 -12.92
N THR A 158 9.14 -1.51 -13.85
CA THR A 158 9.85 -2.78 -13.83
C THR A 158 11.25 -2.62 -13.23
N LEU A 159 11.85 -3.72 -12.75
CA LEU A 159 13.19 -3.68 -12.17
C LEU A 159 14.23 -3.16 -13.19
N ASP A 160 14.18 -3.66 -14.42
CA ASP A 160 15.07 -3.24 -15.51
C ASP A 160 14.92 -1.75 -15.82
N GLY A 161 13.67 -1.26 -15.91
CA GLY A 161 13.41 0.16 -16.15
C GLY A 161 13.90 1.03 -15.00
N TYR A 162 13.73 0.56 -13.75
CA TYR A 162 14.24 1.24 -12.56
C TYR A 162 15.77 1.37 -12.58
N ILE A 163 16.48 0.26 -12.85
CA ILE A 163 17.95 0.21 -12.95
C ILE A 163 18.47 1.05 -14.12
N ALA A 164 17.81 1.00 -15.29
CA ALA A 164 18.22 1.75 -16.48
C ALA A 164 18.24 3.28 -16.24
N THR A 165 17.44 3.77 -15.29
CA THR A 165 17.42 5.17 -14.88
C THR A 165 18.13 5.40 -13.54
N SER A 166 19.19 4.63 -13.25
CA SER A 166 20.05 4.74 -12.06
C SER A 166 19.42 4.29 -10.72
N GLY A 167 18.35 3.49 -10.77
CA GLY A 167 17.79 2.84 -9.59
C GLY A 167 18.80 1.95 -8.86
N TYR A 168 18.69 1.87 -7.53
CA TYR A 168 19.61 1.15 -6.64
C TYR A 168 21.04 1.70 -6.55
N ALA A 169 21.39 2.75 -7.29
CA ALA A 169 22.68 3.42 -7.13
C ALA A 169 22.83 4.03 -5.73
N GLY A 170 21.73 4.54 -5.15
CA GLY A 170 21.70 5.08 -3.79
C GLY A 170 21.94 3.98 -2.76
N LEU A 171 21.22 2.87 -2.86
CA LEU A 171 21.39 1.71 -1.97
C LEU A 171 22.81 1.14 -2.04
N ARG A 172 23.37 0.94 -3.24
CA ARG A 172 24.73 0.42 -3.41
C ARG A 172 25.77 1.30 -2.72
N ARG A 173 25.65 2.62 -2.87
CA ARG A 173 26.52 3.57 -2.18
C ARG A 173 26.36 3.48 -0.66
N VAL A 174 25.12 3.45 -0.17
CA VAL A 174 24.81 3.38 1.26
C VAL A 174 25.41 2.14 1.90
N VAL A 175 25.19 0.96 1.32
CA VAL A 175 25.62 -0.31 1.91
C VAL A 175 27.15 -0.50 1.81
N ASN A 176 27.77 -0.10 0.69
CA ASN A 176 29.19 -0.39 0.45
C ASN A 176 30.15 0.70 0.97
N GLU A 177 29.70 1.95 1.08
CA GLU A 177 30.59 3.10 1.33
C GLU A 177 30.23 3.89 2.59
N MET A 178 29.08 3.65 3.22
CA MET A 178 28.60 4.44 4.34
C MET A 178 28.31 3.56 5.55
N THR A 179 28.47 4.13 6.75
CA THR A 179 27.94 3.51 7.97
C THR A 179 26.48 3.96 8.20
N PRO A 180 25.66 3.21 8.94
CA PRO A 180 24.28 3.63 9.26
C PRO A 180 24.18 5.05 9.85
N ALA A 181 25.10 5.40 10.75
CA ALA A 181 25.21 6.75 11.30
C ALA A 181 25.52 7.82 10.23
N ALA A 182 26.39 7.53 9.27
CA ALA A 182 26.69 8.45 8.16
C ALA A 182 25.46 8.66 7.25
N VAL A 183 24.63 7.64 7.06
CA VAL A 183 23.37 7.75 6.29
C VAL A 183 22.39 8.67 7.01
N ILE A 184 22.20 8.50 8.32
CA ILE A 184 21.34 9.37 9.13
C ILE A 184 21.81 10.82 9.04
N GLU A 185 23.11 11.07 9.16
CA GLU A 185 23.68 12.40 9.03
C GLU A 185 23.48 12.99 7.62
N HIS A 186 23.60 12.17 6.57
CA HIS A 186 23.32 12.60 5.20
C HIS A 186 21.86 13.04 5.02
N ILE A 187 20.91 12.25 5.53
CA ILE A 187 19.48 12.60 5.52
C ILE A 187 19.20 13.85 6.35
N ARG A 188 19.84 14.00 7.51
CA ARG A 188 19.73 15.20 8.34
C ARG A 188 20.22 16.45 7.60
N ALA A 189 21.38 16.35 6.95
CA ALA A 189 21.97 17.44 6.17
C ALA A 189 21.09 17.85 4.97
N SER A 190 20.36 16.90 4.37
CA SER A 190 19.40 17.19 3.28
C SER A 190 18.19 18.02 3.71
N LYS A 191 17.92 18.13 5.03
CA LYS A 191 16.73 18.75 5.60
C LYS A 191 15.41 18.13 5.13
N LEU A 192 15.44 16.85 4.73
CA LEU A 192 14.23 16.13 4.38
C LEU A 192 13.27 16.10 5.57
N ALA A 193 12.02 16.43 5.29
CA ALA A 193 10.92 16.43 6.23
C ALA A 193 9.80 15.52 5.74
N GLY A 194 9.02 14.96 6.68
CA GLY A 194 7.92 14.06 6.39
C GLY A 194 6.90 14.66 5.41
N ARG A 195 6.60 13.93 4.34
CA ARG A 195 5.69 14.35 3.25
C ARG A 195 4.24 13.90 3.43
N GLY A 196 3.90 13.34 4.59
CA GLY A 196 2.53 13.01 5.00
C GLY A 196 1.75 14.17 5.63
N GLY A 197 2.31 15.38 5.66
CA GLY A 197 1.64 16.59 6.18
C GLY A 197 2.26 17.16 7.46
N ALA A 198 2.69 16.32 8.40
CA ALA A 198 3.25 16.78 9.69
C ALA A 198 4.61 17.49 9.58
N GLY A 199 5.38 17.25 8.52
CA GLY A 199 6.63 17.97 8.26
C GLY A 199 7.76 17.72 9.28
N PHE A 200 7.71 16.65 10.07
CA PHE A 200 8.76 16.33 11.03
C PHE A 200 10.08 15.96 10.34
N PRO A 201 11.26 16.42 10.81
CA PRO A 201 12.55 16.11 10.19
C PRO A 201 12.85 14.61 10.14
N THR A 202 13.06 14.06 8.94
CA THR A 202 13.24 12.61 8.72
C THR A 202 14.49 12.09 9.41
N GLY A 203 15.62 12.81 9.31
CA GLY A 203 16.89 12.39 9.92
C GLY A 203 16.82 12.27 11.45
N LEU A 204 16.10 13.20 12.11
CA LEU A 204 15.90 13.16 13.56
C LEU A 204 15.02 11.97 13.96
N LYS A 205 13.98 11.67 13.17
CA LYS A 205 13.13 10.50 13.39
C LYS A 205 13.93 9.20 13.26
N TRP A 206 14.78 9.08 12.24
CA TRP A 206 15.61 7.91 12.02
C TRP A 206 16.66 7.73 13.12
N GLN A 207 17.28 8.83 13.57
CA GLN A 207 18.21 8.80 14.70
C GLN A 207 17.55 8.23 15.96
N ALA A 208 16.34 8.70 16.30
CA ALA A 208 15.62 8.20 17.47
C ALA A 208 15.31 6.70 17.38
N VAL A 209 15.00 6.17 16.18
CA VAL A 209 14.80 4.73 15.97
C VAL A 209 16.12 3.96 16.08
N ALA A 210 17.21 4.49 15.52
CA ALA A 210 18.53 3.88 15.62
C ALA A 210 19.03 3.79 17.07
N GLU A 211 18.75 4.80 17.90
CA GLU A 211 19.14 4.86 19.31
C GLU A 211 18.19 4.09 20.24
N ALA A 212 16.98 3.77 19.79
CA ALA A 212 16.01 3.03 20.60
C ALA A 212 16.49 1.62 20.95
N VAL A 213 16.25 1.22 22.19
CA VAL A 213 16.50 -0.15 22.69
C VAL A 213 15.32 -1.04 22.33
N GLY A 214 15.60 -2.22 21.78
CA GLY A 214 14.61 -3.25 21.49
C GLY A 214 14.63 -3.69 20.03
N GLU A 215 14.43 -4.99 19.83
CA GLU A 215 14.40 -5.63 18.51
C GLU A 215 13.12 -6.49 18.38
N PRO A 216 12.63 -6.74 17.16
CA PRO A 216 13.13 -6.20 15.89
C PRO A 216 12.64 -4.76 15.65
N LYS A 217 13.54 -3.88 15.19
CA LYS A 217 13.15 -2.58 14.63
C LYS A 217 12.43 -2.75 13.30
N THR A 218 11.53 -1.81 13.00
CA THR A 218 10.59 -1.93 11.88
C THR A 218 10.47 -0.63 11.10
N ILE A 219 10.51 -0.70 9.77
CA ILE A 219 10.13 0.41 8.89
C ILE A 219 8.66 0.25 8.50
N VAL A 220 7.88 1.32 8.56
CA VAL A 220 6.49 1.31 8.08
C VAL A 220 6.34 2.39 7.03
N CYS A 221 6.05 1.98 5.79
CA CYS A 221 5.56 2.86 4.74
C CYS A 221 4.05 2.99 4.89
N ASN A 222 3.61 4.20 5.24
CA ASN A 222 2.20 4.54 5.26
C ASN A 222 1.76 4.87 3.83
N ALA A 223 1.03 3.94 3.22
CA ALA A 223 0.38 4.08 1.92
C ALA A 223 -1.16 4.11 2.07
N ASP A 224 -1.64 4.59 3.22
CA ASP A 224 -3.05 4.93 3.44
C ASP A 224 -3.31 6.39 3.08
N GLU A 225 -3.18 6.69 1.78
CA GLU A 225 -3.37 8.04 1.22
C GLU A 225 -4.85 8.46 1.25
N GLY A 226 -5.41 8.63 2.45
CA GLY A 226 -6.84 8.82 2.70
C GLY A 226 -7.34 10.26 2.52
N GLU A 227 -6.45 11.25 2.53
CA GLU A 227 -6.81 12.67 2.39
C GLU A 227 -7.49 12.93 1.03
N PRO A 228 -8.73 13.47 1.01
CA PRO A 228 -9.43 13.71 -0.24
C PRO A 228 -8.67 14.60 -1.23
N GLY A 229 -8.46 14.07 -2.43
CA GLY A 229 -7.73 14.78 -3.50
C GLY A 229 -6.24 14.46 -3.57
N CYS A 230 -5.69 13.71 -2.60
CA CYS A 230 -4.32 13.18 -2.69
C CYS A 230 -4.30 11.90 -3.54
N PHE A 231 -3.32 11.81 -4.44
CA PHE A 231 -3.05 10.65 -5.30
C PHE A 231 -1.56 10.55 -5.69
N LYS A 232 -0.69 11.30 -4.99
CA LYS A 232 0.74 11.37 -5.25
C LYS A 232 1.43 10.05 -4.87
N ASP A 233 0.98 9.42 -3.78
CA ASP A 233 1.59 8.18 -3.29
C ASP A 233 1.15 7.04 -4.20
N ARG A 234 -0.13 6.99 -4.59
CA ARG A 234 -0.60 6.09 -5.65
C ARG A 234 0.22 6.20 -6.92
N ALA A 235 0.51 7.43 -7.38
CA ALA A 235 1.28 7.63 -8.60
C ALA A 235 2.69 7.04 -8.50
N ILE A 236 3.37 7.21 -7.36
CA ILE A 236 4.69 6.59 -7.13
C ILE A 236 4.55 5.07 -7.07
N LEU A 237 3.60 4.54 -6.32
CA LEU A 237 3.46 3.09 -6.14
C LEU A 237 3.04 2.37 -7.43
N ASP A 238 2.23 3.01 -8.29
CA ASP A 238 1.79 2.45 -9.57
C ASP A 238 2.89 2.51 -10.64
N HIS A 239 3.68 3.59 -10.67
CA HIS A 239 4.60 3.86 -11.79
C HIS A 239 6.09 3.79 -11.43
N ASP A 240 6.44 3.79 -10.16
CA ASP A 240 7.82 3.76 -9.64
C ASP A 240 7.92 3.02 -8.27
N PRO A 241 7.37 1.80 -8.13
CA PRO A 241 7.33 1.06 -6.86
C PRO A 241 8.72 0.80 -6.28
N PHE A 242 9.72 0.57 -7.14
CA PHE A 242 11.10 0.30 -6.72
C PHE A 242 11.75 1.50 -6.02
N ALA A 243 11.33 2.74 -6.29
CA ALA A 243 11.79 3.90 -5.53
C ALA A 243 11.36 3.83 -4.05
N VAL A 244 10.15 3.33 -3.80
CA VAL A 244 9.64 3.14 -2.43
C VAL A 244 10.38 1.99 -1.76
N ILE A 245 10.57 0.87 -2.47
CA ILE A 245 11.30 -0.29 -1.97
C ILE A 245 12.75 0.11 -1.62
N GLU A 246 13.49 0.74 -2.53
CA GLU A 246 14.85 1.22 -2.28
C GLU A 246 14.90 2.19 -1.09
N GLY A 247 13.96 3.14 -1.02
CA GLY A 247 13.88 4.08 0.09
C GLY A 247 13.64 3.40 1.44
N MET A 248 12.79 2.37 1.48
CA MET A 248 12.56 1.56 2.68
C MET A 248 13.81 0.76 3.07
N THR A 249 14.50 0.15 2.10
CA THR A 249 15.73 -0.60 2.33
C THR A 249 16.86 0.29 2.88
N ILE A 250 17.01 1.50 2.34
CA ILE A 250 17.97 2.50 2.87
C ILE A 250 17.61 2.92 4.30
N ALA A 251 16.31 3.16 4.58
CA ALA A 251 15.85 3.50 5.92
C ALA A 251 16.12 2.38 6.93
N ALA A 252 15.93 1.13 6.50
CA ALA A 252 16.17 -0.05 7.30
C ALA A 252 17.66 -0.20 7.63
N TYR A 253 18.54 -0.07 6.63
CA TYR A 253 19.99 -0.08 6.82
C TYR A 253 20.42 1.00 7.83
N ALA A 254 19.92 2.23 7.66
CA ALA A 254 20.26 3.35 8.53
C ALA A 254 19.82 3.16 9.98
N THR A 255 18.69 2.48 10.21
CA THR A 255 18.07 2.35 11.54
C THR A 255 18.32 1.01 12.23
N GLY A 256 18.88 0.03 11.51
CA GLY A 256 19.04 -1.36 11.98
C GLY A 256 17.74 -2.17 11.96
N ALA A 257 16.74 -1.77 11.17
CA ALA A 257 15.51 -2.54 11.03
C ALA A 257 15.71 -3.76 10.14
N SER A 258 15.18 -4.91 10.56
CA SER A 258 15.20 -6.16 9.79
C SER A 258 13.90 -6.45 9.06
N ARG A 259 12.83 -5.68 9.33
CA ARG A 259 11.53 -5.85 8.68
C ARG A 259 10.83 -4.55 8.35
N GLY A 260 10.08 -4.56 7.26
CA GLY A 260 9.33 -3.46 6.70
C GLY A 260 7.87 -3.82 6.47
N PHE A 261 6.96 -2.87 6.65
CA PHE A 261 5.57 -3.02 6.24
C PHE A 261 5.17 -1.90 5.29
N ILE A 262 4.52 -2.25 4.18
CA ILE A 262 3.76 -1.30 3.37
C ILE A 262 2.30 -1.45 3.78
N TYR A 263 1.77 -0.48 4.53
CA TYR A 263 0.35 -0.45 4.87
C TYR A 263 -0.39 0.23 3.73
N LEU A 264 -0.97 -0.57 2.83
CA LEU A 264 -1.62 -0.11 1.61
C LEU A 264 -3.12 -0.02 1.81
N ARG A 265 -3.73 1.12 1.48
CA ARG A 265 -5.19 1.25 1.53
C ARG A 265 -5.92 0.25 0.65
N TYR A 266 -7.16 -0.08 1.04
CA TYR A 266 -7.97 -1.07 0.33
C TYR A 266 -8.34 -0.63 -1.10
N GLU A 267 -8.50 0.68 -1.32
CA GLU A 267 -8.95 1.26 -2.58
C GLU A 267 -7.92 1.19 -3.72
N TYR A 268 -6.73 0.64 -3.47
CA TYR A 268 -5.61 0.54 -4.42
C TYR A 268 -5.31 -0.92 -4.85
N PRO A 269 -6.27 -1.67 -5.44
CA PRO A 269 -6.04 -3.07 -5.79
C PRO A 269 -5.10 -3.25 -6.98
N HIS A 270 -5.01 -2.28 -7.90
CA HIS A 270 -4.01 -2.32 -8.98
C HIS A 270 -2.60 -2.15 -8.41
N THR A 271 -2.41 -1.15 -7.55
CA THR A 271 -1.17 -0.87 -6.84
C THR A 271 -0.68 -2.06 -6.03
N LEU A 272 -1.60 -2.81 -5.39
CA LEU A 272 -1.26 -4.04 -4.69
C LEU A 272 -0.53 -5.04 -5.61
N ARG A 273 -1.10 -5.32 -6.78
CA ARG A 273 -0.49 -6.25 -7.76
C ARG A 273 0.85 -5.75 -8.27
N THR A 274 0.96 -4.44 -8.53
CA THR A 274 2.22 -3.81 -8.94
C THR A 274 3.30 -3.95 -7.87
N LEU A 275 2.95 -3.71 -6.60
CA LEU A 275 3.87 -3.85 -5.48
C LEU A 275 4.26 -5.31 -5.21
N GLU A 276 3.31 -6.25 -5.28
CA GLU A 276 3.60 -7.69 -5.15
C GLU A 276 4.62 -8.12 -6.21
N ALA A 277 4.39 -7.78 -7.49
CA ALA A 277 5.33 -8.08 -8.57
C ALA A 277 6.70 -7.39 -8.39
N ALA A 278 6.71 -6.16 -7.89
CA ALA A 278 7.96 -5.43 -7.63
C ALA A 278 8.76 -6.03 -6.46
N LEU A 279 8.07 -6.47 -5.40
CA LEU A 279 8.70 -7.16 -4.28
C LEU A 279 9.27 -8.52 -4.73
N ASP A 280 8.49 -9.32 -5.47
CA ASP A 280 8.94 -10.60 -6.01
C ASP A 280 10.23 -10.41 -6.85
N ALA A 281 10.23 -9.45 -7.77
CA ALA A 281 11.41 -9.13 -8.57
C ALA A 281 12.60 -8.63 -7.72
N ALA A 282 12.37 -7.86 -6.66
CA ALA A 282 13.43 -7.39 -5.76
C ALA A 282 14.03 -8.54 -4.93
N TYR A 283 13.20 -9.50 -4.50
CA TYR A 283 13.65 -10.72 -3.83
C TYR A 283 14.45 -11.63 -4.77
N GLU A 284 13.96 -11.85 -5.99
CA GLU A 284 14.68 -12.64 -7.01
C GLU A 284 16.04 -12.04 -7.39
N ALA A 285 16.16 -10.71 -7.33
CA ALA A 285 17.40 -9.99 -7.58
C ALA A 285 18.30 -9.79 -6.33
N GLU A 286 17.95 -10.39 -5.19
CA GLU A 286 18.71 -10.30 -3.93
C GLU A 286 18.88 -8.84 -3.42
N LEU A 287 17.91 -7.98 -3.75
CA LEU A 287 17.82 -6.59 -3.29
C LEU A 287 16.94 -6.44 -2.04
N LEU A 288 16.31 -7.53 -1.62
CA LEU A 288 15.59 -7.75 -0.37
C LEU A 288 15.90 -9.15 0.17
N GLY A 289 15.55 -9.40 1.43
CA GLY A 289 15.82 -10.67 2.10
C GLY A 289 17.20 -10.70 2.75
N PRO A 290 17.88 -11.86 2.78
CA PRO A 290 19.15 -12.01 3.46
C PRO A 290 20.33 -11.44 2.66
N ASN A 291 21.33 -10.92 3.36
CA ASN A 291 22.66 -10.54 2.82
C ASN A 291 22.61 -9.63 1.59
N ILE A 292 21.78 -8.58 1.64
CA ILE A 292 21.55 -7.66 0.53
C ILE A 292 22.90 -7.08 0.06
N LEU A 293 23.17 -7.16 -1.24
CA LEU A 293 24.43 -6.72 -1.86
C LEU A 293 25.69 -7.38 -1.27
N ASP A 294 25.63 -8.68 -0.95
CA ASP A 294 26.73 -9.47 -0.37
C ASP A 294 27.24 -8.92 0.99
N SER A 295 26.38 -8.20 1.71
CA SER A 295 26.67 -7.64 3.05
C SER A 295 26.09 -8.50 4.17
N ASP A 296 26.27 -8.08 5.43
CA ASP A 296 25.61 -8.67 6.61
C ASP A 296 24.19 -8.10 6.85
N PHE A 297 23.77 -7.12 6.04
CA PHE A 297 22.47 -6.48 6.16
C PHE A 297 21.37 -7.31 5.50
N SER A 298 20.26 -7.49 6.20
CA SER A 298 19.08 -8.23 5.74
C SER A 298 17.81 -7.45 6.03
N PHE A 299 16.85 -7.46 5.10
CA PHE A 299 15.60 -6.70 5.25
C PHE A 299 14.45 -7.33 4.46
N ASP A 300 13.37 -7.66 5.15
CA ASP A 300 12.14 -8.18 4.55
C ASP A 300 11.04 -7.13 4.49
N ILE A 301 10.23 -7.13 3.42
CA ILE A 301 9.06 -6.24 3.31
C ILE A 301 7.78 -7.05 3.18
N TYR A 302 6.77 -6.67 3.95
CA TYR A 302 5.44 -7.27 3.93
C TYR A 302 4.39 -6.23 3.55
N ILE A 303 3.51 -6.55 2.60
CA ILE A 303 2.35 -5.70 2.30
C ILE A 303 1.21 -6.05 3.27
N ARG A 304 0.58 -5.03 3.86
CA ARG A 304 -0.61 -5.19 4.70
C ARG A 304 -1.72 -4.31 4.12
N ARG A 305 -2.73 -4.95 3.54
CA ARG A 305 -3.90 -4.29 2.98
C ARG A 305 -4.78 -3.78 4.13
N GLY A 306 -5.10 -2.49 4.13
CA GLY A 306 -6.14 -1.91 4.98
C GLY A 306 -7.53 -2.37 4.57
N ALA A 307 -8.58 -1.84 5.19
CA ALA A 307 -9.97 -2.19 4.85
C ALA A 307 -10.93 -0.98 4.93
N GLY A 308 -10.43 0.21 4.56
CA GLY A 308 -11.24 1.42 4.38
C GLY A 308 -11.52 2.18 5.66
N ALA A 309 -10.48 2.70 6.32
CA ALA A 309 -10.63 3.54 7.50
C ALA A 309 -9.61 4.69 7.46
N TYR A 310 -10.10 5.92 7.23
CA TYR A 310 -9.27 7.12 7.09
C TYR A 310 -8.32 7.37 8.28
N ILE A 311 -8.76 7.03 9.50
CA ILE A 311 -8.00 7.23 10.74
C ILE A 311 -6.78 6.29 10.87
N CYS A 312 -6.59 5.34 9.94
CA CYS A 312 -5.43 4.47 9.91
C CYS A 312 -4.18 5.14 9.30
N GLY A 313 -4.34 6.23 8.55
CA GLY A 313 -3.26 7.08 8.03
C GLY A 313 -2.68 8.02 9.08
#